data_AF-A0A1Y2LV07-F1
#
_entry.id   AF-A0A1Y2LV07-F1
#
_cell.length_a   1.000
_cell.length_b   1.000
_cell.length_c   1.000
_cell.angle_alpha   90.00
_cell.angle_beta   90.00
_cell.angle_gamma   90.00
#
_symmetry.space_group_name_H-M   'P 1'
#
loop_
_entity.id
_entity.type
_entity.pdbx_description
1 polymer ?
#
loop_
_entity_poly.entity_id
_entity_poly.type
_entity_poly.pdbx_seq_one_letter_code
_entity_poly.pdbx_strand_id
1 'polypeptide(L)'
;MSIPQMLARMEHKIGWVFQCKLTAIEALNSAGQPIFYDGQWHILRRNDQLAIIGDKAIDLVLGVMWYRSTNTEGRYYSKGIMSELQRDLVSNEPLATCGFSHDLDGCVITNAGHVGRISERMMATAVEAIVGAVFKDSGFDPEAVRTVMARLGFFKHQLLANTDCKSLAGHTNPTPEA
;
A
#
# COMPACT_ATOMS: atom_id res chain seq x y z
N MET A 1 3.75 -11.92 20.44
CA MET A 1 4.51 -10.65 20.29
C MET A 1 3.69 -9.55 20.96
N SER A 2 4.32 -8.60 21.66
CA SER A 2 3.61 -7.46 22.26
C SER A 2 3.24 -6.41 21.21
N ILE A 3 2.23 -5.56 21.49
CA ILE A 3 1.80 -4.48 20.58
C ILE A 3 2.96 -3.53 20.20
N PRO A 4 3.82 -3.05 21.13
CA PRO A 4 4.95 -2.21 20.76
C PRO A 4 5.94 -2.91 19.82
N GLN A 5 6.16 -4.21 19.99
CA GLN A 5 7.05 -4.99 19.11
C GLN A 5 6.45 -5.17 17.70
N MET A 6 5.13 -5.42 17.61
CA MET A 6 4.42 -5.52 16.33
C MET A 6 4.50 -4.20 15.57
N LEU A 7 4.26 -3.08 16.27
CA LEU A 7 4.38 -1.74 15.73
C LEU A 7 5.79 -1.47 15.19
N ALA A 8 6.82 -1.64 16.02
CA ALA A 8 8.21 -1.39 15.61
C ALA A 8 8.63 -2.26 14.41
N ARG A 9 8.18 -3.52 14.38
CA ARG A 9 8.40 -4.42 13.24
C ARG A 9 7.72 -3.91 11.97
N MET A 10 6.44 -3.57 12.04
CA MET A 10 5.69 -3.03 10.90
C MET A 10 6.36 -1.75 10.37
N GLU A 11 6.66 -0.78 11.25
CA GLU A 11 7.32 0.49 10.89
C GLU A 11 8.65 0.27 10.17
N HIS A 12 9.47 -0.67 10.67
CA HIS A 12 10.73 -1.05 10.04
C HIS A 12 10.52 -1.68 8.64
N LYS A 13 9.53 -2.57 8.49
CA LYS A 13 9.25 -3.24 7.22
C LYS A 13 8.78 -2.27 6.14
N ILE A 14 7.88 -1.34 6.50
CA ILE A 14 7.31 -0.37 5.54
C ILE A 14 8.14 0.90 5.39
N GLY A 15 9.12 1.14 6.28
CA GLY A 15 9.97 2.33 6.25
C GLY A 15 9.24 3.62 6.66
N TRP A 16 8.19 3.51 7.48
CA TRP A 16 7.39 4.64 7.96
C TRP A 16 7.27 4.58 9.47
N VAL A 17 7.61 5.67 10.16
CA VAL A 17 7.42 5.81 11.60
C VAL A 17 6.18 6.66 11.83
N PHE A 18 5.15 6.08 12.43
CA PHE A 18 3.88 6.76 12.64
C PHE A 18 4.01 7.86 13.69
N GLN A 19 3.40 9.01 13.41
CA GLN A 19 3.21 10.08 14.39
C GLN A 19 2.14 9.66 15.41
N CYS A 20 1.03 9.09 14.93
CA CYS A 20 -0.03 8.55 15.76
C CYS A 20 0.01 7.03 15.83
N LYS A 21 0.58 6.48 16.91
CA LYS A 21 0.72 5.02 17.10
C LYS A 21 -0.62 4.28 17.15
N LEU A 22 -1.69 4.92 17.60
CA LEU A 22 -3.03 4.31 17.60
C LEU A 22 -3.56 4.07 16.18
N THR A 23 -3.21 4.93 15.21
CA THR A 23 -3.58 4.72 13.79
C THR A 23 -2.88 3.50 13.21
N ALA A 24 -1.60 3.28 13.56
CA ALA A 24 -0.88 2.06 13.21
C ALA A 24 -1.49 0.81 13.84
N ILE A 25 -1.86 0.87 15.13
CA ILE A 25 -2.46 -0.25 15.85
C ILE A 25 -3.84 -0.60 15.27
N GLU A 26 -4.64 0.41 14.89
CA GLU A 26 -5.92 0.21 14.20
C GLU A 26 -5.73 -0.57 12.89
N ALA A 27 -4.69 -0.24 12.10
CA ALA A 27 -4.37 -0.95 10.87
C ALA A 27 -4.03 -2.43 11.07
N LEU A 28 -3.40 -2.75 12.20
CA LEU A 28 -3.06 -4.12 12.59
C LEU A 28 -4.26 -4.87 13.20
N ASN A 29 -5.32 -4.18 13.63
CA ASN A 29 -6.44 -4.77 14.35
C ASN A 29 -7.48 -5.43 13.42
N SER A 30 -7.19 -6.64 12.96
CA SER A 30 -8.13 -7.41 12.13
C SER A 30 -9.38 -7.87 12.90
N ALA A 31 -9.24 -8.05 14.21
CA ALA A 31 -10.33 -8.51 15.09
C ALA A 31 -11.31 -7.42 15.50
N GLY A 32 -10.89 -6.15 15.53
CA GLY A 32 -11.70 -5.04 16.06
C GLY A 32 -11.90 -5.11 17.58
N GLN A 33 -11.00 -5.79 18.29
CA GLN A 33 -11.06 -5.91 19.74
C GLN A 33 -10.42 -4.70 20.43
N PRO A 34 -10.79 -4.39 21.68
CA PRO A 34 -10.07 -3.40 22.48
C PRO A 34 -8.59 -3.77 22.60
N ILE A 35 -7.71 -2.77 22.50
CA ILE A 35 -6.25 -2.96 22.60
C ILE A 35 -5.73 -2.20 23.81
N PHE A 36 -4.97 -2.89 24.66
CA PHE A 36 -4.22 -2.25 25.74
C PHE A 36 -2.88 -1.73 25.20
N TYR A 37 -2.69 -0.42 25.25
CA TYR A 37 -1.49 0.24 24.77
C TYR A 37 -1.22 1.50 25.58
N ASP A 38 0.03 1.71 25.97
CA ASP A 38 0.48 2.86 26.76
C ASP A 38 -0.32 3.04 28.07
N GLY A 39 -0.44 1.95 28.83
CA GLY A 39 -1.07 1.95 30.16
C GLY A 39 -2.60 2.03 30.16
N GLN A 40 -3.26 2.09 29.01
CA GLN A 40 -4.72 2.27 28.93
C GLN A 40 -5.37 1.41 27.83
N TRP A 41 -6.67 1.16 27.97
CA TRP A 41 -7.48 0.44 26.97
C TRP A 41 -8.02 1.40 25.91
N HIS A 42 -7.83 1.03 24.64
CA HIS A 42 -8.33 1.77 23.49
C HIS A 42 -9.37 0.95 22.73
N ILE A 43 -10.52 1.55 22.44
CA ILE A 43 -11.53 0.96 21.56
C ILE A 43 -11.20 1.39 20.14
N LEU A 44 -10.57 0.48 19.39
CA LEU A 44 -10.18 0.69 18.00
C LEU A 44 -11.12 -0.06 17.07
N ARG A 45 -11.30 0.48 15.87
CA ARG A 45 -12.12 -0.13 14.83
C ARG A 45 -11.38 -1.34 14.23
N ARG A 46 -12.10 -2.16 13.48
CA ARG A 46 -11.47 -3.14 12.60
C ARG A 46 -10.68 -2.41 11.53
N ASN A 47 -9.61 -3.05 11.07
CA ASN A 47 -8.75 -2.49 10.04
C ASN A 47 -9.41 -2.33 8.66
N ASP A 48 -10.62 -2.86 8.45
CA ASP A 48 -11.38 -2.80 7.20
C ASP A 48 -11.66 -1.38 6.72
N GLN A 49 -11.82 -0.42 7.62
CA GLN A 49 -12.07 0.97 7.25
C GLN A 49 -10.81 1.69 6.76
N LEU A 50 -9.67 1.44 7.41
CA LEU A 50 -8.40 1.89 6.89
C LEU A 50 -8.06 1.16 5.58
N ALA A 51 -8.47 -0.10 5.41
CA ALA A 51 -8.29 -0.84 4.17
C ALA A 51 -9.03 -0.18 2.99
N ILE A 52 -10.28 0.27 3.18
CA ILE A 52 -11.02 1.02 2.15
C ILE A 52 -10.27 2.29 1.74
N ILE A 53 -9.71 3.02 2.71
CA ILE A 53 -8.91 4.23 2.45
C ILE A 53 -7.63 3.86 1.69
N GLY A 54 -6.95 2.80 2.13
CA GLY A 54 -5.72 2.31 1.54
C GLY A 54 -5.88 1.83 0.11
N ASP A 55 -6.89 1.02 -0.18
CA ASP A 55 -7.25 0.57 -1.53
C ASP A 55 -7.38 1.76 -2.49
N LYS A 56 -8.11 2.81 -2.09
CA LYS A 56 -8.28 4.02 -2.90
C LYS A 56 -7.00 4.85 -3.05
N ALA A 57 -6.18 4.90 -2.01
CA ALA A 57 -4.89 5.58 -2.07
C ALA A 57 -3.87 4.84 -2.97
N ILE A 58 -3.86 3.50 -2.89
CA ILE A 58 -3.07 2.63 -3.76
C ILE A 58 -3.50 2.83 -5.22
N ASP A 59 -4.80 2.79 -5.51
CA ASP A 59 -5.36 3.04 -6.85
C ASP A 59 -4.93 4.40 -7.41
N LEU A 60 -4.99 5.45 -6.58
CA LEU A 60 -4.57 6.80 -6.97
C LEU A 60 -3.08 6.84 -7.36
N VAL A 61 -2.21 6.33 -6.49
CA VAL A 61 -0.76 6.34 -6.74
C VAL A 61 -0.43 5.47 -7.96
N LEU A 62 -1.03 4.29 -8.07
CA LEU A 62 -0.84 3.41 -9.22
C LEU A 62 -1.30 4.08 -10.52
N GLY A 63 -2.43 4.79 -10.50
CA GLY A 63 -2.92 5.56 -11.64
C GLY A 63 -1.98 6.68 -12.05
N VAL A 64 -1.37 7.40 -11.10
CA VAL A 64 -0.36 8.43 -11.38
C VAL A 64 0.91 7.80 -11.99
N MET A 65 1.36 6.66 -11.48
CA MET A 65 2.51 5.95 -12.02
C MET A 65 2.25 5.44 -13.44
N TRP A 66 1.08 4.83 -13.67
CA TRP A 66 0.65 4.40 -15.00
C TRP A 66 0.57 5.57 -15.98
N TYR A 67 -0.03 6.71 -15.59
CA TYR A 67 -0.17 7.88 -16.45
C TYR A 67 1.18 8.43 -16.94
N ARG A 68 2.22 8.30 -16.12
CA ARG A 68 3.60 8.70 -16.45
C ARG A 68 4.37 7.63 -17.21
N SER A 69 3.85 6.42 -17.31
CA SER A 69 4.57 5.28 -17.87
C SER A 69 4.46 5.22 -19.39
N THR A 70 5.56 4.88 -20.04
CA THR A 70 5.61 4.57 -21.48
C THR A 70 6.14 3.17 -21.71
N ASN A 71 5.79 2.57 -22.85
CA ASN A 71 6.42 1.33 -23.28
C ASN A 71 7.89 1.54 -23.70
N THR A 72 8.55 0.48 -24.13
CA THR A 72 9.95 0.50 -24.60
C THR A 72 10.17 1.36 -25.84
N GLU A 73 9.11 1.67 -26.59
CA GLU A 73 9.13 2.53 -27.77
C GLU A 73 8.75 4.00 -27.44
N GLY A 74 8.60 4.34 -26.16
CA GLY A 74 8.23 5.69 -25.72
C GLY A 74 6.76 6.06 -25.93
N ARG A 75 5.90 5.10 -26.27
CA ARG A 75 4.45 5.33 -26.41
C ARG A 75 3.73 5.16 -25.08
N TYR A 76 2.79 6.06 -24.79
CA TYR A 76 1.91 5.94 -23.63
C TYR A 76 1.02 4.71 -23.70
N TYR A 77 0.75 4.11 -22.54
CA TYR A 77 -0.12 2.94 -22.44
C TYR A 77 -1.60 3.28 -22.62
N SER A 78 -2.36 2.34 -23.18
CA SER A 78 -3.82 2.45 -23.24
C SER A 78 -4.43 2.25 -21.85
N LYS A 79 -5.70 2.65 -21.69
CA LYS A 79 -6.44 2.47 -20.43
C LYS A 79 -6.51 1.00 -19.98
N GLY A 80 -6.49 0.04 -20.91
CA GLY A 80 -6.54 -1.40 -20.58
C GLY A 80 -5.38 -1.87 -19.69
N ILE A 81 -4.22 -1.23 -19.82
CA ILE A 81 -3.04 -1.53 -19.00
C ILE A 81 -3.26 -1.19 -17.53
N MET A 82 -4.10 -0.20 -17.22
CA MET A 82 -4.44 0.10 -15.82
C MET A 82 -5.15 -1.08 -15.16
N SER A 83 -6.09 -1.72 -15.85
CA SER A 83 -6.80 -2.90 -15.32
C SER A 83 -5.88 -4.11 -15.16
N GLU A 84 -4.90 -4.27 -16.06
CA GLU A 84 -3.85 -5.28 -15.94
C GLU A 84 -2.97 -5.03 -14.71
N LEU A 85 -2.44 -3.80 -14.56
CA LEU A 85 -1.68 -3.39 -13.38
C LEU A 85 -2.45 -3.60 -12.08
N GLN A 86 -3.75 -3.26 -12.06
CA GLN A 86 -4.56 -3.45 -10.86
C GLN A 86 -4.68 -4.93 -10.49
N ARG A 87 -4.98 -5.79 -11.47
CA ARG A 87 -5.09 -7.23 -11.24
C ARG A 87 -3.76 -7.81 -10.75
N ASP A 88 -2.65 -7.39 -11.35
CA ASP A 88 -1.35 -8.02 -11.15
C ASP A 88 -0.64 -7.52 -9.87
N LEU A 89 -0.98 -6.31 -9.38
CA LEU A 89 -0.30 -5.69 -8.24
C LEU A 89 -1.18 -5.48 -7.01
N VAL A 90 -2.49 -5.25 -7.17
CA VAL A 90 -3.36 -4.76 -6.08
C VAL A 90 -4.61 -5.60 -5.88
N SER A 91 -4.70 -6.79 -6.49
CA SER A 91 -5.72 -7.76 -6.13
C SER A 91 -5.35 -8.52 -4.85
N ASN A 92 -6.32 -9.24 -4.24
CA ASN A 92 -6.13 -9.90 -2.95
C ASN A 92 -4.90 -10.83 -2.90
N GLU A 93 -4.66 -11.61 -3.96
CA GLU A 93 -3.56 -12.57 -3.98
C GLU A 93 -2.17 -11.89 -4.04
N PRO A 94 -1.90 -10.94 -4.97
CA PRO A 94 -0.70 -10.11 -4.94
C PRO A 94 -0.48 -9.35 -3.63
N LEU A 95 -1.53 -8.74 -3.07
CA LEU A 95 -1.44 -8.03 -1.80
C LEU A 95 -1.11 -8.98 -0.65
N ALA A 96 -1.75 -10.15 -0.60
CA ALA A 96 -1.44 -11.18 0.37
C ALA A 96 0.01 -11.65 0.25
N THR A 97 0.46 -11.95 -0.96
CA THR A 97 1.83 -12.36 -1.27
C THR A 97 2.84 -11.30 -0.86
N CYS A 98 2.56 -10.02 -1.14
CA CYS A 98 3.36 -8.89 -0.70
C CYS A 98 3.45 -8.86 0.84
N GLY A 99 2.32 -8.98 1.53
CA GLY A 99 2.28 -8.96 3.00
C GLY A 99 3.06 -10.12 3.64
N PHE A 100 2.88 -11.34 3.15
CA PHE A 100 3.62 -12.51 3.64
C PHE A 100 5.12 -12.43 3.36
N SER A 101 5.52 -12.00 2.15
CA SER A 101 6.94 -11.87 1.79
C SER A 101 7.69 -10.80 2.59
N HIS A 102 6.98 -9.84 3.18
CA HIS A 102 7.53 -8.84 4.10
C HIS A 102 7.40 -9.23 5.57
N ASP A 103 6.91 -10.43 5.87
CA ASP A 103 6.61 -10.94 7.21
C ASP A 103 5.68 -10.03 8.04
N LEU A 104 4.67 -9.43 7.38
CA LEU A 104 3.66 -8.59 8.02
C LEU A 104 2.58 -9.39 8.75
N ASP A 105 2.45 -10.68 8.45
CA ASP A 105 1.59 -11.65 9.15
C ASP A 105 1.85 -11.69 10.65
N GLY A 106 3.12 -11.61 11.06
CA GLY A 106 3.50 -11.55 12.47
C GLY A 106 3.06 -10.28 13.21
N CYS A 107 2.54 -9.27 12.50
CA CYS A 107 2.05 -8.02 13.07
C CYS A 107 0.51 -7.95 13.16
N VAL A 108 -0.21 -8.83 12.46
CA VAL A 108 -1.68 -8.80 12.42
C VAL A 108 -2.26 -9.27 13.75
N ILE A 109 -3.08 -8.41 14.37
CA ILE A 109 -3.76 -8.69 15.62
C ILE A 109 -5.09 -9.40 15.31
N THR A 110 -5.17 -10.64 15.77
CA THR A 110 -6.36 -11.49 15.64
C THR A 110 -7.04 -11.69 16.99
N ASN A 111 -8.25 -12.25 16.98
CA ASN A 111 -8.96 -12.56 18.22
C ASN A 111 -8.34 -13.82 18.88
N ALA A 112 -8.56 -13.98 20.18
CA ALA A 112 -8.00 -15.11 20.95
C ALA A 112 -8.46 -16.50 20.46
N GLY A 113 -9.60 -16.56 19.76
CA GLY A 113 -10.14 -17.77 19.15
C GLY A 113 -9.62 -18.06 17.74
N HIS A 114 -8.79 -17.19 17.17
CA HIS A 114 -8.21 -17.41 15.84
C HIS A 114 -7.16 -18.51 15.94
N VAL A 115 -7.47 -19.66 15.35
CA VAL A 115 -6.56 -20.80 15.26
C VAL A 115 -6.09 -20.91 13.82
N GLY A 116 -4.77 -20.99 13.64
CA GLY A 116 -4.15 -21.15 12.33
C GLY A 116 -3.39 -19.92 11.85
N ARG A 117 -3.08 -19.92 10.54
CA ARG A 117 -2.34 -18.84 9.89
C ARG A 117 -3.29 -17.74 9.44
N ILE A 118 -2.77 -16.53 9.32
CA ILE A 118 -3.49 -15.43 8.67
C ILE A 118 -3.87 -15.86 7.25
N SER A 119 -5.14 -15.68 6.88
CA SER A 119 -5.61 -16.00 5.53
C SER A 119 -5.14 -14.95 4.53
N GLU A 120 -5.13 -15.29 3.24
CA GLU A 120 -4.79 -14.34 2.17
C GLU A 120 -5.66 -13.09 2.22
N ARG A 121 -6.98 -13.25 2.39
CA ARG A 121 -7.90 -12.11 2.51
C ARG A 121 -7.55 -11.22 3.70
N MET A 122 -7.26 -11.80 4.86
CA MET A 122 -6.84 -11.01 6.03
C MET A 122 -5.53 -10.28 5.78
N MET A 123 -4.59 -10.91 5.08
CA MET A 123 -3.30 -10.30 4.75
C MET A 123 -3.46 -9.16 3.76
N ALA A 124 -4.24 -9.35 2.69
CA ALA A 124 -4.55 -8.31 1.72
C ALA A 124 -5.16 -7.08 2.40
N THR A 125 -6.23 -7.29 3.20
CA THR A 125 -6.86 -6.22 3.98
C THR A 125 -5.89 -5.56 4.95
N ALA A 126 -4.96 -6.30 5.57
CA ALA A 126 -3.95 -5.71 6.44
C ALA A 126 -2.96 -4.82 5.65
N VAL A 127 -2.50 -5.24 4.47
CA VAL A 127 -1.62 -4.42 3.62
C VAL A 127 -2.32 -3.14 3.19
N GLU A 128 -3.56 -3.22 2.71
CA GLU A 128 -4.38 -2.05 2.39
C GLU A 128 -4.53 -1.15 3.63
N ALA A 129 -4.88 -1.70 4.79
CA ALA A 129 -5.06 -0.94 6.01
C ALA A 129 -3.78 -0.23 6.46
N ILE A 130 -2.62 -0.87 6.34
CA ILE A 130 -1.32 -0.27 6.66
C ILE A 130 -1.05 0.92 5.73
N VAL A 131 -1.32 0.78 4.43
CA VAL A 131 -1.17 1.88 3.48
C VAL A 131 -2.18 3.00 3.77
N GLY A 132 -3.42 2.66 4.09
CA GLY A 132 -4.45 3.64 4.49
C GLY A 132 -4.10 4.37 5.78
N ALA A 133 -3.46 3.68 6.73
CA ALA A 133 -2.94 4.28 7.95
C ALA A 133 -1.83 5.28 7.67
N VAL A 134 -0.88 4.95 6.77
CA VAL A 134 0.18 5.88 6.33
C VAL A 134 -0.43 7.10 5.64
N PHE A 135 -1.41 6.89 4.77
CA PHE A 135 -2.10 7.98 4.10
C PHE A 135 -2.76 8.91 5.12
N LYS A 136 -3.48 8.37 6.10
CA LYS A 136 -4.09 9.16 7.18
C LYS A 136 -3.06 9.87 8.07
N ASP A 137 -2.00 9.17 8.49
CA ASP A 137 -0.96 9.69 9.40
C ASP A 137 -0.12 10.81 8.77
N SER A 138 0.05 10.77 7.44
CA SER A 138 0.71 11.84 6.66
C SER A 138 -0.17 13.04 6.36
N GLY A 139 -1.42 13.07 6.82
CA GLY A 139 -2.38 14.12 6.49
C GLY A 139 -2.95 14.00 5.07
N PHE A 140 -3.12 12.77 4.59
CA PHE A 140 -3.59 12.41 3.26
C PHE A 140 -2.65 12.83 2.13
N ASP A 141 -1.34 12.60 2.32
CA ASP A 141 -0.30 12.84 1.31
C ASP A 141 -0.07 11.60 0.42
N PRO A 142 -0.36 11.65 -0.90
CA PRO A 142 -0.10 10.54 -1.81
C PRO A 142 1.38 10.17 -1.94
N GLU A 143 2.31 11.09 -1.67
CA GLU A 143 3.75 10.84 -1.77
C GLU A 143 4.25 9.91 -0.65
N ALA A 144 3.66 10.00 0.55
CA ALA A 144 3.88 9.05 1.63
C ALA A 144 3.46 7.62 1.24
N VAL A 145 2.30 7.50 0.60
CA VAL A 145 1.79 6.23 0.06
C VAL A 145 2.73 5.68 -1.00
N ARG A 146 3.16 6.51 -1.96
CA ARG A 146 4.11 6.13 -3.00
C ARG A 146 5.42 5.62 -2.41
N THR A 147 5.95 6.26 -1.37
CA THR A 147 7.19 5.85 -0.70
C THR A 147 7.04 4.46 -0.07
N VAL A 148 5.92 4.19 0.61
CA VAL A 148 5.65 2.88 1.21
C VAL A 148 5.41 1.81 0.15
N MET A 149 4.65 2.09 -0.91
CA MET A 149 4.45 1.17 -2.03
C MET A 149 5.77 0.81 -2.72
N ALA A 150 6.67 1.79 -2.90
CA ALA A 150 8.00 1.55 -3.44
C ALA A 150 8.81 0.63 -2.52
N ARG A 151 8.77 0.86 -1.21
CA ARG A 151 9.44 0.03 -0.20
C ARG A 151 8.94 -1.41 -0.22
N LEU A 152 7.64 -1.60 -0.39
CA LEU A 152 6.99 -2.90 -0.51
C LEU A 152 7.13 -3.55 -1.90
N GLY A 153 7.78 -2.87 -2.86
CA GLY A 153 8.14 -3.42 -4.15
C GLY A 153 7.05 -3.35 -5.23
N PHE A 154 5.97 -2.59 -5.04
CA PHE A 154 4.85 -2.49 -5.99
C PHE A 154 5.28 -2.01 -7.38
N PHE A 155 6.35 -1.22 -7.47
CA PHE A 155 6.81 -0.64 -8.73
C PHE A 155 7.87 -1.49 -9.45
N LYS A 156 8.17 -2.70 -8.96
CA LYS A 156 9.03 -3.66 -9.67
C LYS A 156 8.23 -4.42 -10.74
N HIS A 157 7.53 -3.68 -11.60
CA HIS A 157 6.65 -4.21 -12.64
C HIS A 157 7.09 -3.68 -14.01
N GLN A 158 7.09 -4.53 -15.04
CA GLN A 158 7.60 -4.17 -16.38
C GLN A 158 6.84 -3.00 -17.00
N LEU A 159 5.52 -2.92 -16.75
CA LEU A 159 4.66 -1.84 -17.24
C LEU A 159 4.86 -0.49 -16.50
N LEU A 160 5.72 -0.45 -15.48
CA LEU A 160 6.07 0.76 -14.72
C LEU A 160 7.57 1.10 -14.82
N ALA A 161 8.33 0.41 -15.68
CA ALA A 161 9.79 0.54 -15.75
C ALA A 161 10.28 1.89 -16.30
N ASN A 162 9.50 2.53 -17.17
CA ASN A 162 9.86 3.82 -17.80
C ASN A 162 8.88 4.91 -17.37
N THR A 163 9.21 5.65 -16.32
CA THR A 163 8.34 6.70 -15.72
C THR A 163 8.93 8.11 -15.78
N ASP A 164 10.13 8.27 -16.35
CA ASP A 164 10.83 9.55 -16.43
C ASP A 164 10.50 10.33 -17.72
N CYS A 165 10.01 11.57 -17.54
CA CYS A 165 9.73 12.50 -18.62
C CYS A 165 10.99 12.97 -19.40
N LYS A 166 12.20 12.74 -18.88
CA LYS A 166 13.46 13.19 -19.50
C LYS A 166 13.83 12.43 -20.79
N SER A 167 13.20 11.29 -21.08
CA SER A 167 13.39 10.59 -22.36
C SER A 167 12.51 11.14 -23.50
N LEU A 168 11.57 12.04 -23.20
CA LEU A 168 10.54 12.50 -24.14
C LEU A 168 10.90 13.79 -24.91
N ALA A 169 12.05 14.42 -24.62
CA ALA A 169 12.49 15.65 -25.29
C ALA A 169 12.94 15.47 -26.76
N GLY A 170 12.83 14.26 -27.33
CA GLY A 170 13.22 13.97 -28.71
C GLY A 170 12.14 14.15 -29.77
N HIS A 171 10.90 14.48 -29.41
CA HIS A 171 9.81 14.67 -30.39
C HIS A 171 9.64 16.16 -30.68
N THR A 172 10.35 16.63 -31.71
CA THR A 172 10.06 17.92 -32.35
C THR A 172 8.62 17.90 -32.87
N ASN A 173 7.81 18.86 -32.44
CA ASN A 173 6.49 19.10 -33.02
C ASN A 173 6.63 19.29 -34.54
N PRO A 174 5.77 18.66 -35.37
CA PRO A 174 5.69 19.03 -36.78
C PRO A 174 5.22 20.49 -36.85
N THR A 175 6.02 21.31 -37.53
CA THR A 175 5.67 22.68 -37.90
C THR A 175 4.30 22.70 -38.59
N PRO A 176 3.39 23.61 -38.21
CA PRO A 176 2.16 23.81 -38.97
C PRO A 176 2.54 24.44 -40.30
N GLU A 177 2.25 23.75 -41.41
CA GLU A 177 2.27 24.34 -42.74
C GLU A 177 1.18 25.42 -42.83
N ALA A 178 1.60 26.64 -43.20
CA ALA A 178 0.75 27.70 -43.73
C ALA A 178 1.54 28.44 -44.82
#